data_AF-A0A0K9PW49-F1
#
_entry.id   AF-A0A0K9PW49-F1
#
_cell.length_a   1.000
_cell.length_b   1.000
_cell.length_c   1.000
_cell.angle_alpha   90.00
_cell.angle_beta   90.00
_cell.angle_gamma   90.00
#
_symmetry.space_group_name_H-M   'P 1'
#
loop_
_entity.id
_entity.type
_entity.pdbx_description
1 polymer ?
#
loop_
_entity_poly.entity_id
_entity_poly.type
_entity_poly.pdbx_seq_one_letter_code
_entity_poly.pdbx_strand_id
1 'polypeptide(L)'
;MGVHCSFQILAVSLFLGSFVLTDGWGKEGHFMVCNIAEKYLSDDASAAVLDLLPASANGELASVCSWADQLRFRYRWSSPLHFIDTPEVCNYEYSRDCHNPQGNKDMCVAGAINNYTAQLQTYTDSQRTGCKHSKSLNSFCTNKLLRRLAIIVTIKVEG
;
A
#
# COMPACT_ATOMS: atom_id res chain seq x y z
N MET A 1 -48.37 -27.73 7.95
CA MET A 1 -47.79 -26.94 6.83
C MET A 1 -47.04 -25.68 7.29
N GLY A 2 -47.36 -25.06 8.44
CA GLY A 2 -46.68 -23.83 8.89
C GLY A 2 -45.26 -24.00 9.47
N VAL A 3 -44.95 -25.13 10.13
CA VAL A 3 -43.66 -25.35 10.80
C VAL A 3 -42.47 -25.53 9.85
N HIS A 4 -42.68 -26.10 8.66
CA HIS A 4 -41.61 -26.26 7.66
C HIS A 4 -41.17 -24.92 7.06
N CYS A 5 -42.11 -23.98 6.87
CA CYS A 5 -41.81 -22.64 6.36
C CYS A 5 -40.99 -21.82 7.38
N SER A 6 -41.34 -21.91 8.67
CA SER A 6 -40.61 -21.24 9.75
C SER A 6 -39.18 -21.78 9.94
N PHE A 7 -38.97 -23.10 9.81
CA PHE A 7 -37.63 -23.71 9.86
C PHE A 7 -36.76 -23.31 8.66
N GLN A 8 -37.34 -23.16 7.46
CA GLN A 8 -36.60 -22.70 6.29
C GLN A 8 -36.17 -21.23 6.40
N ILE A 9 -37.01 -20.36 6.96
CA ILE A 9 -36.68 -18.94 7.17
C ILE A 9 -35.55 -18.76 8.19
N LEU A 10 -35.55 -19.57 9.26
CA LEU A 10 -34.47 -19.58 10.26
C LEU A 10 -33.15 -20.09 9.67
N ALA A 11 -33.19 -21.14 8.85
CA ALA A 11 -32.01 -21.69 8.19
C ALA A 11 -31.37 -20.71 7.18
N VAL A 12 -32.19 -19.99 6.39
CA VAL A 12 -31.69 -18.98 5.42
C VAL A 12 -31.06 -17.78 6.13
N SER A 13 -31.67 -17.31 7.23
CA SER A 13 -31.13 -16.20 8.04
C SER A 13 -29.78 -16.56 8.69
N LEU A 14 -29.59 -17.83 9.08
CA LEU A 14 -28.34 -18.32 9.67
C LEU A 14 -27.21 -18.45 8.61
N PHE A 15 -27.55 -18.78 7.37
CA PHE A 15 -26.60 -18.84 6.24
C PHE A 15 -26.12 -17.45 5.80
N LEU A 16 -26.98 -16.41 5.85
CA LEU A 16 -26.63 -15.03 5.48
C LEU A 16 -25.67 -14.34 6.47
N GLY A 17 -25.58 -14.82 7.72
CA GLY A 17 -24.66 -14.28 8.73
C GLY A 17 -23.24 -14.84 8.68
N SER A 18 -22.97 -15.80 7.78
CA SER A 18 -21.68 -16.52 7.72
C SER A 18 -20.73 -15.99 6.64
N PHE A 19 -21.08 -14.90 5.95
CA PHE A 19 -20.12 -14.20 5.09
C PHE A 19 -19.12 -13.47 5.99
N VAL A 20 -18.00 -14.12 6.29
CA VAL A 20 -16.81 -13.42 6.75
C VAL A 20 -16.45 -12.47 5.61
N LEU A 21 -16.76 -11.19 5.77
CA LEU A 21 -16.15 -10.16 4.95
C LEU A 21 -14.67 -10.23 5.25
N THR A 22 -13.89 -10.78 4.34
CA THR A 22 -12.43 -10.67 4.38
C THR A 22 -12.12 -9.21 4.05
N ASP A 23 -12.20 -8.35 5.05
CA ASP A 23 -11.93 -6.93 4.88
C ASP A 23 -10.43 -6.73 4.78
N GLY A 24 -9.95 -6.46 3.56
CA GLY A 24 -8.68 -5.78 3.38
C GLY A 24 -8.73 -4.39 4.03
N TRP A 25 -7.58 -3.80 4.33
CA TRP A 25 -7.53 -2.47 4.93
C TRP A 25 -8.26 -1.43 4.07
N GLY A 26 -9.24 -0.75 4.67
CA GLY A 26 -9.81 0.45 4.10
C GLY A 26 -8.96 1.70 4.43
N LYS A 27 -9.51 2.88 4.14
CA LYS A 27 -8.87 4.17 4.45
C LYS A 27 -8.40 4.26 5.90
N GLU A 28 -9.23 3.84 6.85
CA GLU A 28 -8.92 3.89 8.28
C GLU A 28 -7.79 2.92 8.66
N GLY A 29 -7.76 1.74 8.03
CA GLY A 29 -6.69 0.77 8.20
C GLY A 29 -5.32 1.33 7.79
N HIS A 30 -5.26 1.86 6.57
CA HIS A 30 -4.06 2.53 6.07
C HIS A 30 -3.64 3.72 6.93
N PHE A 31 -4.60 4.51 7.43
CA PHE A 31 -4.31 5.61 8.34
C PHE A 31 -3.67 5.12 9.65
N MET A 32 -4.29 4.15 10.32
CA MET A 32 -3.81 3.61 11.60
C MET A 32 -2.40 3.02 11.47
N VAL A 33 -2.18 2.19 10.45
CA VAL A 33 -0.88 1.56 10.17
C VAL A 33 0.22 2.60 10.02
N CYS A 34 -0.03 3.64 9.22
CA CYS A 34 0.94 4.71 9.01
C CYS A 34 1.15 5.60 10.23
N ASN A 35 0.10 5.89 10.99
CA ASN A 35 0.19 6.66 12.22
C ASN A 35 1.05 5.95 13.27
N ILE A 36 0.94 4.62 13.35
CA ILE A 36 1.81 3.80 14.19
C ILE A 36 3.25 3.86 13.65
N ALA A 37 3.45 3.57 12.35
CA ALA A 37 4.78 3.55 11.74
C ALA A 37 5.56 4.86 11.92
N GLU A 38 4.89 6.01 11.76
CA GLU A 38 5.47 7.34 11.91
C GLU A 38 6.10 7.57 13.29
N LYS A 39 5.56 6.94 14.36
CA LYS A 39 6.08 7.04 15.72
C LYS A 39 7.35 6.23 15.96
N TYR A 40 7.67 5.29 15.08
CA TYR A 40 8.84 4.42 15.17
C TYR A 40 9.94 4.77 14.15
N LEU A 41 9.78 5.85 13.38
CA LEU A 41 10.82 6.34 12.48
C LEU A 41 12.01 6.88 13.28
N SER A 42 13.23 6.66 12.80
CA SER A 42 14.41 7.39 13.27
C SER A 42 14.34 8.85 12.85
N ASP A 43 15.12 9.72 13.49
CA ASP A 43 15.18 11.15 13.16
C ASP A 43 15.50 11.39 11.68
N ASP A 44 16.48 10.67 11.13
CA ASP A 44 16.85 10.74 9.71
C ASP A 44 15.69 10.31 8.79
N ALA A 45 14.97 9.25 9.16
CA ALA A 45 13.84 8.75 8.38
C ALA A 45 12.64 9.69 8.46
N SER A 46 12.35 10.25 9.64
CA SER A 46 11.30 11.25 9.84
C SER A 46 11.57 12.51 9.01
N ALA A 47 12.81 13.02 9.03
CA ALA A 47 13.20 14.17 8.21
C ALA A 47 13.03 13.89 6.70
N ALA A 48 13.42 12.70 6.24
CA ALA A 48 13.24 12.30 4.85
C ALA A 48 11.76 12.18 4.46
N VAL A 49 10.91 11.64 5.34
CA VAL A 49 9.46 11.56 5.13
C VAL A 49 8.87 12.96 5.02
N LEU A 50 9.20 13.88 5.94
CA LEU A 50 8.70 15.25 5.92
C LEU A 50 9.11 16.01 4.65
N ASP A 51 10.33 15.82 4.16
CA ASP A 51 10.81 16.40 2.89
C ASP A 51 10.04 15.88 1.67
N LEU A 52 9.55 14.64 1.74
CA LEU A 52 8.79 13.99 0.68
C LEU A 52 7.27 14.12 0.84
N LEU A 53 6.76 14.70 1.91
CA LEU A 53 5.33 14.91 2.07
C LEU A 53 4.86 16.15 1.30
N PRO A 54 3.70 16.10 0.62
CA PRO A 54 3.13 17.30 0.03
C PRO A 54 2.65 18.25 1.14
N ALA A 55 2.65 19.56 0.87
CA ALA A 55 2.16 20.55 1.84
C ALA A 55 0.71 20.26 2.32
N SER A 56 -0.12 19.65 1.48
CA SER A 56 -1.49 19.25 1.83
C SER A 56 -1.58 18.17 2.91
N ALA A 57 -0.49 17.43 3.16
CA ALA A 57 -0.42 16.42 4.23
C ALA A 57 -0.18 17.04 5.61
N ASN A 58 0.15 18.33 5.69
CA ASN A 58 0.43 19.05 6.94
C ASN A 58 1.45 18.34 7.84
N GLY A 59 2.44 17.67 7.24
CA GLY A 59 3.47 16.91 7.95
C GLY A 59 3.01 15.58 8.56
N GLU A 60 1.81 15.10 8.24
CA GLU A 60 1.28 13.83 8.74
C GLU A 60 1.31 12.75 7.66
N LEU A 61 2.12 11.71 7.86
CA LEU A 61 2.24 10.59 6.93
C LEU A 61 0.93 9.83 6.74
N ALA A 62 0.20 9.62 7.84
CA ALA A 62 -1.06 8.89 7.83
C ALA A 62 -2.13 9.50 6.91
N SER A 63 -2.10 10.84 6.74
CA SER A 63 -3.05 11.58 5.90
C SER A 63 -2.99 11.18 4.42
N VAL A 64 -1.85 10.67 3.93
CA VAL A 64 -1.63 10.31 2.53
C VAL A 64 -1.57 8.81 2.27
N CYS A 65 -1.68 7.97 3.31
CA CYS A 65 -1.49 6.53 3.15
C CYS A 65 -2.56 5.81 2.33
N SER A 66 -3.77 6.36 2.26
CA SER A 66 -4.82 5.81 1.38
C SER A 66 -4.74 6.30 -0.08
N TRP A 67 -3.73 7.11 -0.43
CA TRP A 67 -3.65 7.73 -1.75
C TRP A 67 -3.46 6.72 -2.89
N ALA A 68 -2.72 5.64 -2.65
CA ALA A 68 -2.52 4.59 -3.66
C ALA A 68 -3.85 3.95 -4.09
N ASP A 69 -4.77 3.70 -3.15
CA ASP A 69 -6.09 3.14 -3.44
C ASP A 69 -6.94 4.07 -4.30
N GLN A 70 -6.87 5.37 -4.06
CA GLN A 70 -7.58 6.36 -4.86
C GLN A 70 -7.06 6.39 -6.30
N LEU A 71 -5.75 6.20 -6.46
CA LEU A 71 -5.11 6.27 -7.76
C LEU A 71 -5.20 5.01 -8.59
N ARG A 72 -5.44 3.83 -8.01
CA ARG A 72 -5.55 2.58 -8.79
C ARG A 72 -6.64 2.64 -9.87
N PHE A 73 -7.64 3.50 -9.69
CA PHE A 73 -8.69 3.75 -10.69
C PHE A 73 -8.28 4.72 -11.80
N ARG A 74 -7.29 5.58 -11.56
CA ARG A 74 -6.71 6.48 -12.57
C ARG A 74 -5.54 5.82 -13.30
N TYR A 75 -4.68 5.14 -12.55
CA TYR A 75 -3.53 4.40 -13.03
C TYR A 75 -3.82 2.90 -12.95
N ARG A 76 -4.59 2.38 -13.91
CA ARG A 76 -5.07 0.98 -13.88
C ARG A 76 -3.95 -0.05 -13.76
N TRP A 77 -2.76 0.25 -14.27
CA TRP A 77 -1.59 -0.60 -14.15
C TRP A 77 -1.15 -0.82 -12.69
N SER A 78 -1.50 0.08 -11.76
CA SER A 78 -1.12 -0.04 -10.36
C SER A 78 -2.08 -0.92 -9.56
N SER A 79 -3.27 -1.26 -10.09
CA SER A 79 -4.26 -2.05 -9.36
C SER A 79 -3.75 -3.42 -8.88
N PRO A 80 -3.03 -4.21 -9.70
CA PRO A 80 -2.46 -5.49 -9.25
C PRO A 80 -1.39 -5.36 -8.16
N LEU A 81 -0.84 -4.15 -7.96
CA LEU A 81 0.20 -3.91 -6.95
C LEU A 81 -0.34 -3.85 -5.51
N HIS A 82 -1.65 -4.00 -5.31
CA HIS A 82 -2.28 -3.95 -3.99
C HIS A 82 -2.52 -5.34 -3.38
N PHE A 83 -2.27 -6.42 -4.11
CA PHE A 83 -2.52 -7.78 -3.64
C PHE A 83 -1.57 -8.79 -4.31
N ILE A 84 -1.67 -10.05 -3.87
CA ILE A 84 -1.10 -11.23 -4.52
C ILE A 84 -2.22 -12.25 -4.61
N ASP A 85 -2.45 -12.77 -5.82
CA ASP A 85 -3.31 -13.93 -6.00
C ASP A 85 -2.47 -15.19 -5.82
N THR A 86 -2.93 -16.10 -4.95
CA THR A 86 -2.34 -17.43 -4.77
C THR A 86 -3.28 -18.49 -5.33
N PRO A 87 -2.78 -19.67 -5.74
CA PRO A 87 -3.66 -20.81 -6.02
C PRO A 87 -4.44 -21.20 -4.76
N GLU A 88 -5.35 -22.17 -4.84
CA GLU A 88 -6.08 -22.71 -3.68
C GLU A 88 -5.19 -23.56 -2.75
N VAL A 89 -4.06 -22.98 -2.34
CA VAL A 89 -3.04 -23.52 -1.46
C VAL A 89 -2.65 -22.44 -0.45
N CYS A 90 -2.45 -22.81 0.81
CA CYS A 90 -2.07 -21.87 1.87
C CYS A 90 -0.56 -21.61 1.88
N ASN A 91 0.05 -21.32 0.72
CA ASN A 91 1.44 -20.92 0.63
C ASN A 91 1.66 -19.83 -0.42
N TYR A 92 2.71 -19.06 -0.23
CA TYR A 92 3.14 -18.00 -1.13
C TYR A 92 4.53 -18.32 -1.67
N GLU A 93 4.69 -18.24 -2.98
CA GLU A 93 5.95 -18.44 -3.69
C GLU A 93 6.14 -17.29 -4.69
N TYR A 94 7.13 -16.42 -4.46
CA TYR A 94 7.31 -15.18 -5.23
C TYR A 94 7.31 -15.40 -6.75
N SER A 95 8.08 -16.38 -7.23
CA SER A 95 8.20 -16.67 -8.66
C SER A 95 6.91 -17.20 -9.29
N ARG A 96 6.07 -17.87 -8.51
CA ARG A 96 4.78 -18.43 -8.94
C ARG A 96 3.69 -17.37 -8.90
N ASP A 97 3.61 -16.61 -7.81
CA ASP A 97 2.43 -15.81 -7.45
C ASP A 97 2.59 -14.30 -7.73
N CYS A 98 3.81 -13.78 -7.80
CA CYS A 98 4.02 -12.35 -8.02
C CYS A 98 3.92 -11.98 -9.50
N HIS A 99 2.68 -11.91 -10.00
CA HIS A 99 2.39 -11.42 -11.34
C HIS A 99 1.00 -10.77 -11.40
N ASN A 100 0.75 -9.99 -12.46
CA ASN A 100 -0.60 -9.50 -12.75
C ASN A 100 -1.43 -10.55 -13.53
N PRO A 101 -2.72 -10.31 -13.83
CA PRO A 101 -3.54 -11.24 -14.60
C PRO A 101 -3.05 -11.52 -16.04
N GLN A 102 -2.13 -10.71 -16.57
CA GLN A 102 -1.49 -10.92 -17.87
C GLN A 102 -0.20 -11.75 -17.77
N GLY A 103 0.22 -12.15 -16.56
CA GLY A 103 1.44 -12.92 -16.32
C GLY A 103 2.73 -12.09 -16.27
N ASN A 104 2.63 -10.76 -16.28
CA ASN A 104 3.81 -9.90 -16.11
C ASN A 104 4.37 -10.06 -14.70
N LYS A 105 5.63 -10.46 -14.58
CA LYS A 105 6.32 -10.67 -13.30
C LYS A 105 6.48 -9.37 -12.51
N ASP A 106 6.65 -9.51 -11.21
CA ASP A 106 6.86 -8.42 -10.23
C ASP A 106 5.67 -7.45 -10.09
N MET A 107 4.56 -7.70 -10.77
CA MET A 107 3.35 -6.88 -10.75
C MET A 107 2.38 -7.35 -9.66
N CYS A 108 2.86 -7.39 -8.42
CA CYS A 108 2.11 -7.74 -7.22
C CYS A 108 2.54 -6.84 -6.04
N VAL A 109 1.88 -6.95 -4.89
CA VAL A 109 2.21 -6.13 -3.70
C VAL A 109 3.66 -6.31 -3.21
N ALA A 110 4.19 -7.54 -3.17
CA ALA A 110 5.59 -7.78 -2.80
C ALA A 110 6.60 -7.19 -3.80
N GLY A 111 6.31 -7.28 -5.10
CA GLY A 111 7.12 -6.65 -6.15
C GLY A 111 7.09 -5.12 -6.06
N ALA A 112 5.94 -4.54 -5.70
CA ALA A 112 5.83 -3.11 -5.43
C ALA A 112 6.71 -2.67 -4.26
N ILE A 113 6.68 -3.39 -3.12
CA ILE A 113 7.57 -3.10 -1.98
C ILE A 113 9.03 -3.04 -2.45
N ASN A 114 9.49 -4.08 -3.14
CA ASN A 114 10.88 -4.18 -3.59
C ASN A 114 11.25 -3.02 -4.51
N ASN A 115 10.39 -2.71 -5.49
CA ASN A 115 10.61 -1.65 -6.45
C ASN A 115 10.67 -0.26 -5.79
N TYR A 116 9.69 0.08 -4.95
CA TYR A 116 9.61 1.40 -4.33
C TYR A 116 10.62 1.58 -3.19
N THR A 117 10.99 0.50 -2.49
CA THR A 117 12.11 0.51 -1.53
C THR A 117 13.42 0.82 -2.25
N ALA A 118 13.70 0.16 -3.38
CA ALA A 118 14.91 0.43 -4.16
C ALA A 118 14.95 1.89 -4.67
N GLN A 119 13.81 2.41 -5.15
CA GLN A 119 13.71 3.83 -5.56
C GLN A 119 14.01 4.79 -4.41
N LEU A 120 13.51 4.52 -3.20
CA LEU A 120 13.82 5.32 -2.01
C LEU A 120 15.30 5.29 -1.64
N GLN A 121 15.94 4.12 -1.68
CA GLN A 121 17.36 4.00 -1.38
C GLN A 121 18.20 4.86 -2.33
N THR A 122 17.89 4.82 -3.64
CA THR A 122 18.58 5.67 -4.62
C THR A 122 18.35 7.17 -4.38
N TYR A 123 17.20 7.55 -3.82
CA TYR A 123 16.95 8.94 -3.43
C TYR A 123 17.86 9.36 -2.28
N THR A 124 17.96 8.54 -1.24
CA THR A 124 18.86 8.79 -0.09
C THR A 124 20.31 8.89 -0.54
N ASP A 125 20.76 8.01 -1.43
CA ASP A 125 22.12 8.03 -1.96
C ASP A 125 22.39 9.27 -2.82
N SER A 126 21.44 9.67 -3.68
CA SER A 126 21.54 10.90 -4.49
C SER A 126 21.54 12.16 -3.61
N GLN A 127 20.78 12.17 -2.51
CA GLN A 127 20.80 13.26 -1.53
C GLN A 127 22.15 13.34 -0.81
N ARG A 128 22.76 12.19 -0.49
CA ARG A 128 24.09 12.10 0.12
C ARG A 128 25.23 12.50 -0.84
N THR A 129 25.11 12.18 -2.13
CA THR A 129 26.21 12.31 -3.10
C THR A 129 26.14 13.54 -4.02
N GLY A 130 24.97 14.17 -4.21
CA GLY A 130 24.83 15.23 -5.23
C GLY A 130 23.82 16.37 -4.98
N CYS A 131 22.76 16.17 -4.20
CA CYS A 131 21.71 17.19 -4.07
C CYS A 131 21.92 18.25 -2.97
N LYS A 132 22.95 18.13 -2.12
CA LYS A 132 23.28 19.15 -1.09
C LYS A 132 23.66 20.53 -1.67
N HIS A 133 24.00 20.64 -2.96
CA HIS A 133 24.62 21.85 -3.53
C HIS A 133 23.73 22.71 -4.43
N SER A 134 22.47 22.36 -4.70
CA SER A 134 21.59 23.21 -5.53
C SER A 134 20.11 23.12 -5.17
N LYS A 135 19.58 24.22 -4.60
CA LYS A 135 18.15 24.41 -4.29
C LYS A 135 17.23 24.25 -5.51
N SER A 136 17.75 24.45 -6.73
CA SER A 136 16.99 24.32 -7.97
C SER A 136 16.79 22.86 -8.41
N LEU A 137 17.78 21.99 -8.15
CA LEU A 137 17.70 20.56 -8.46
C LEU A 137 16.86 19.78 -7.43
N ASN A 138 16.72 20.33 -6.21
CA ASN A 138 15.91 19.71 -5.16
C ASN A 138 14.45 19.53 -5.58
N SER A 139 13.87 20.49 -6.31
CA SER A 139 12.51 20.42 -6.87
C SER A 139 12.37 19.35 -7.96
N PHE A 140 13.43 19.07 -8.73
CA PHE A 140 13.40 18.05 -9.80
C PHE A 140 13.50 16.63 -9.23
N CYS A 141 14.28 16.43 -8.17
CA CYS A 141 14.37 15.16 -7.43
C CYS A 141 13.10 14.85 -6.62
N THR A 142 12.51 15.85 -5.95
CA THR A 142 11.27 15.69 -5.17
C THR A 142 10.04 15.45 -6.07
N ASN A 143 9.89 16.17 -7.19
CA ASN A 143 8.69 16.06 -8.04
C ASN A 143 8.47 14.69 -8.69
N LYS A 144 9.53 13.87 -8.88
CA LYS A 144 9.41 12.51 -9.43
C LYS A 144 9.17 11.44 -8.37
N LEU A 145 9.67 11.63 -7.15
CA LEU A 145 9.56 10.66 -6.06
C LEU A 145 8.26 10.84 -5.25
N LEU A 146 7.77 12.08 -5.08
CA LEU A 146 6.51 12.38 -4.39
C LEU A 146 5.29 11.70 -5.03
N ARG A 147 5.30 11.53 -6.36
CA ARG A 147 4.24 10.81 -7.08
C ARG A 147 4.29 9.28 -6.88
N ARG A 148 5.24 8.77 -6.10
CA ARG A 148 5.52 7.33 -5.94
C ARG A 148 5.60 6.90 -4.47
N LEU A 149 5.63 7.84 -3.52
CA LEU A 149 5.94 7.55 -2.12
C LEU A 149 4.81 6.90 -1.31
N ALA A 150 3.56 7.14 -1.69
CA ALA A 150 2.40 6.62 -0.96
C ALA A 150 2.31 5.08 -0.95
N ILE A 151 3.17 4.40 -1.71
CA ILE A 151 3.22 2.94 -1.78
C ILE A 151 4.13 2.36 -0.69
N ILE A 152 5.06 3.14 -0.12
CA ILE A 152 6.06 2.58 0.82
C ILE A 152 5.48 2.31 2.22
N VAL A 153 4.57 3.16 2.72
CA VAL A 153 4.21 3.10 4.15
C VAL A 153 3.09 2.10 4.42
N THR A 154 2.23 1.83 3.44
CA THR A 154 1.11 0.90 3.61
C THR A 154 1.50 -0.56 3.56
N ILE A 155 2.64 -0.91 2.96
CA ILE A 155 2.94 -2.32 2.68
C ILE A 155 3.97 -2.91 3.66
N LYS A 156 4.86 -2.10 4.26
CA LYS A 156 5.93 -2.64 5.12
C LYS A 156 5.48 -3.04 6.54
N VAL A 157 4.20 -2.85 6.90
CA VAL A 157 3.71 -3.14 8.26
C VAL A 157 3.12 -4.55 8.42
N GLU A 158 3.02 -5.34 7.34
CA GLU A 158 2.58 -6.74 7.39
C GLU A 158 3.66 -7.72 6.94
N GLY A 159 4.82 -7.68 7.61
CA GLY A 159 5.88 -8.67 7.45
C GLY A 159 6.54 -9.00 8.77
#